data_AF-A0A524GCE1-F1
#
_entry.id   AF-A0A524GCE1-F1
#
_cell.length_a   1.000
_cell.length_b   1.000
_cell.length_c   1.000
_cell.angle_alpha   90.00
_cell.angle_beta   90.00
_cell.angle_gamma   90.00
#
_symmetry.space_group_name_H-M   'P 1'
#
loop_
_entity.id
_entity.type
_entity.pdbx_description
1 polymer ?
#
loop_
_entity_poly.entity_id
_entity_poly.type
_entity_poly.pdbx_seq_one_letter_code
_entity_poly.pdbx_strand_id
1 'polypeptide(L)'
;KGRTVGSILVEVGETLGHYADWLKVPTSSIRRLNGLSFGHPIKLGQRLQLEFAKVSKEDFEEKRYEYHKEIEEDFFAVYKIEGARLYRIKSGDNIWSLCQDEFDLPFWLIRKLNTAHDFNNLKLDEQLIIPVVGEIEPQ
;
A
#
# COMPACT_ATOMS: atom_id res chain seq x y z
N LYS A 1 3.85 24.11 22.59
CA LYS A 1 2.99 23.25 21.74
C LYS A 1 3.43 21.80 21.95
N GLY A 2 2.54 20.93 22.41
CA GLY A 2 2.89 19.55 22.78
C GLY A 2 3.24 18.70 21.56
N ARG A 3 4.17 17.76 21.72
CA ARG A 3 4.51 16.76 20.70
C ARG A 3 3.34 15.79 20.59
N THR A 4 2.63 15.81 19.46
CA THR A 4 1.61 14.80 19.17
C THR A 4 2.25 13.68 18.40
N VAL A 5 2.30 12.48 19.00
CA VAL A 5 2.74 11.25 18.35
C VAL A 5 1.50 10.44 17.99
N GLY A 6 1.44 9.96 16.75
CA GLY A 6 0.41 9.02 16.28
C GLY A 6 1.03 7.77 15.70
N SER A 7 0.23 6.74 15.49
CA SER A 7 0.68 5.48 14.89
C SER A 7 -0.08 5.17 13.62
N ILE A 8 0.63 4.73 12.58
CA ILE A 8 0.06 4.26 11.31
C ILE A 8 0.51 2.83 11.00
N LEU A 9 -0.18 2.18 10.08
CA LEU A 9 0.26 0.95 9.44
C LEU A 9 0.72 1.31 8.03
N VAL A 10 1.90 0.83 7.65
CA VAL A 10 2.44 1.07 6.30
C VAL A 10 1.53 0.43 5.26
N GLU A 11 1.13 1.20 4.25
CA GLU A 11 0.36 0.72 3.11
C GLU A 11 1.22 0.45 1.88
N VAL A 12 0.60 -0.13 0.86
CA VAL A 12 1.24 -0.54 -0.39
C VAL A 12 1.85 0.66 -1.08
N GLY A 13 3.08 0.53 -1.59
CA GLY A 13 3.79 1.62 -2.26
C GLY A 13 4.37 2.68 -1.32
N GLU A 14 4.01 2.69 -0.04
CA GLU A 14 4.49 3.72 0.89
C GLU A 14 5.96 3.51 1.29
N THR A 15 6.70 4.61 1.41
CA THR A 15 8.11 4.61 1.79
C THR A 15 8.35 5.58 2.95
N LEU A 16 9.48 5.43 3.64
CA LEU A 16 9.91 6.43 4.63
C LEU A 16 10.18 7.80 4.01
N GLY A 17 10.43 7.88 2.70
CA GLY A 17 10.54 9.15 1.97
C GLY A 17 9.19 9.84 1.91
N HIS A 18 8.14 9.12 1.51
CA HIS A 18 6.77 9.65 1.47
C HIS A 18 6.35 10.23 2.82
N TYR A 19 6.50 9.47 3.92
CA TYR A 19 6.16 9.99 5.25
C TYR A 19 7.01 11.18 5.67
N ALA A 20 8.30 11.19 5.33
CA ALA A 20 9.20 12.31 5.62
C ALA A 20 8.73 13.58 4.92
N ASP A 21 8.35 13.48 3.66
CA ASP A 21 7.86 14.58 2.84
C ASP A 21 6.52 15.10 3.36
N TRP A 22 5.56 14.21 3.63
CA TRP A 22 4.24 14.58 4.17
C TRP A 22 4.33 15.23 5.54
N LEU A 23 5.25 14.76 6.41
CA LEU A 23 5.48 15.34 7.73
C LEU A 23 6.42 16.56 7.73
N LYS A 24 7.08 16.85 6.61
CA LYS A 24 8.13 17.88 6.47
C LYS A 24 9.29 17.68 7.46
N VAL A 25 9.67 16.43 7.70
CA VAL A 25 10.76 16.03 8.60
C VAL A 25 11.78 15.17 7.85
N PRO A 26 13.06 15.16 8.26
CA PRO A 26 14.02 14.24 7.66
C PRO A 26 13.67 12.78 8.01
N THR A 27 13.86 11.86 7.06
CA THR A 27 13.69 10.41 7.26
C THR A 27 14.43 9.88 8.49
N SER A 28 15.58 10.45 8.83
CA SER A 28 16.36 10.09 10.03
C SER A 28 15.60 10.31 11.35
N SER A 29 14.70 11.29 11.40
CA SER A 29 13.84 11.51 12.57
C SER A 29 12.80 10.40 12.73
N ILE A 30 12.16 9.97 11.64
CA ILE A 30 11.21 8.85 11.66
C ILE A 30 11.94 7.55 12.05
N ARG A 31 13.12 7.31 11.47
CA ARG A 31 13.95 6.14 11.80
C ARG A 31 14.30 6.09 13.29
N ARG A 32 14.80 7.20 13.85
CA ARG A 32 15.16 7.30 15.27
C ARG A 32 13.94 7.06 16.18
N LEU A 33 12.79 7.63 15.84
CA LEU A 33 11.55 7.45 16.60
C LEU A 33 11.08 5.98 16.63
N ASN A 34 11.38 5.22 15.57
CA ASN A 34 10.95 3.83 15.41
C ASN A 34 12.07 2.80 15.65
N GLY A 35 13.25 3.22 16.11
CA GLY A 35 14.39 2.32 16.30
C GLY A 35 14.89 1.65 15.02
N LEU A 36 14.65 2.24 13.86
CA LEU A 36 15.04 1.67 12.57
C LEU A 36 16.49 2.06 12.23
N SER A 37 17.29 1.07 11.84
CA SER A 37 18.64 1.32 11.32
C SER A 37 18.59 2.05 9.97
N PHE A 38 19.70 2.69 9.60
CA PHE A 38 19.85 3.27 8.26
C PHE A 38 19.74 2.18 7.18
N GLY A 39 19.14 2.50 6.04
CA GLY A 39 18.98 1.57 4.91
C GLY A 39 17.95 0.46 5.11
N HIS A 40 17.46 0.21 6.33
CA HIS A 40 16.44 -0.83 6.53
C HIS A 40 15.12 -0.43 5.84
N PRO A 41 14.55 -1.28 4.98
CA PRO A 41 13.27 -1.03 4.35
C PRO A 41 12.14 -1.16 5.38
N ILE A 42 11.03 -0.46 5.12
CA ILE A 42 9.78 -0.69 5.85
C ILE A 42 8.94 -1.72 5.10
N LYS A 43 8.12 -2.47 5.84
CA LYS A 43 7.28 -3.54 5.28
C LYS A 43 5.80 -3.13 5.31
N LEU A 44 5.01 -3.65 4.38
CA LEU A 44 3.55 -3.57 4.42
C LEU A 44 3.03 -4.00 5.79
N GLY A 45 2.08 -3.25 6.35
CA GLY A 45 1.47 -3.52 7.65
C GLY A 45 2.40 -3.26 8.85
N GLN A 46 3.64 -2.81 8.62
CA GLN A 46 4.54 -2.41 9.71
C GLN A 46 3.94 -1.21 10.44
N ARG A 47 3.88 -1.28 11.76
CA ARG A 47 3.46 -0.15 12.58
C ARG A 47 4.59 0.87 12.67
N LEU A 48 4.29 2.12 12.36
CA LEU A 48 5.21 3.25 12.53
C LEU A 48 4.59 4.31 13.45
N GLN A 49 5.41 4.84 14.34
CA GLN A 49 5.15 6.04 15.13
C GLN A 49 5.61 7.27 14.34
N LEU A 50 4.74 8.28 14.24
CA LEU A 50 4.99 9.52 13.53
C LEU A 50 4.78 10.70 14.48
N GLU A 51 5.67 11.70 14.42
CA GLU A 51 5.58 12.92 15.21
C GLU A 51 5.05 14.08 14.36
N PHE A 52 3.89 14.62 14.75
CA PHE A 52 3.19 15.70 14.06
C PHE A 52 3.60 17.06 14.63
N ALA A 53 4.89 17.39 14.51
CA ALA A 53 5.44 18.63 15.05
C ALA A 53 5.27 19.85 14.12
N LYS A 54 5.21 19.62 12.80
CA LYS A 54 5.23 20.66 11.76
C LYS A 54 3.97 20.73 10.90
N VAL A 55 3.22 19.64 10.84
CA VAL A 55 2.00 19.50 10.05
C VAL A 55 0.89 19.00 10.97
N SER A 56 -0.35 19.33 10.64
CA SER A 56 -1.52 18.75 11.30
C SER A 56 -1.65 17.27 10.92
N LYS A 57 -2.50 16.52 11.63
CA LYS A 57 -2.80 15.14 11.23
C LYS A 57 -3.62 15.14 9.95
N GLU A 58 -4.50 16.11 9.82
CA GLU A 58 -5.40 16.30 8.70
C GLU A 58 -4.63 16.55 7.41
N ASP A 59 -3.63 17.45 7.43
CA ASP A 59 -2.76 17.74 6.28
C ASP A 59 -1.95 16.49 5.85
N PHE A 60 -1.52 15.69 6.82
CA PHE A 60 -0.78 14.45 6.56
C PHE A 60 -1.68 13.40 5.89
N GLU A 61 -2.88 13.17 6.43
CA GLU A 61 -3.84 12.21 5.85
C GLU A 61 -4.32 12.67 4.47
N GLU A 62 -4.48 13.98 4.24
CA GLU A 62 -4.80 14.52 2.91
C GLU A 62 -3.68 14.20 1.91
N LYS A 63 -2.41 14.45 2.24
CA LYS A 63 -1.29 14.12 1.36
C LYS A 63 -1.14 12.63 1.10
N ARG A 64 -1.38 11.82 2.13
CA ARG A 64 -1.38 10.36 2.03
C ARG A 64 -2.51 9.87 1.13
N TYR A 65 -3.71 10.44 1.25
CA TYR A 65 -4.86 10.13 0.41
C TYR A 65 -4.59 10.49 -1.05
N GLU A 66 -4.11 11.70 -1.34
CA GLU A 66 -3.82 12.13 -2.71
C GLU A 66 -2.78 11.22 -3.39
N TYR A 67 -1.75 10.78 -2.66
CA TYR A 67 -0.77 9.82 -3.19
C TYR A 67 -1.41 8.50 -3.66
N HIS A 68 -2.30 7.91 -2.86
CA HIS A 68 -2.97 6.66 -3.25
C HIS A 68 -4.00 6.89 -4.36
N LYS A 69 -4.65 8.05 -4.35
CA LYS A 69 -5.61 8.44 -5.38
C LYS A 69 -4.94 8.60 -6.73
N GLU A 70 -3.80 9.29 -6.80
CA GLU A 70 -2.99 9.43 -8.02
C GLU A 70 -2.61 8.06 -8.59
N ILE A 71 -2.21 7.10 -7.75
CA ILE A 71 -1.91 5.72 -8.18
C ILE A 71 -3.13 5.02 -8.79
N GLU A 72 -4.31 5.17 -8.17
CA GLU A 72 -5.54 4.59 -8.72
C GLU A 72 -5.94 5.27 -10.04
N GLU A 73 -5.88 6.60 -10.11
CA GLU A 73 -6.22 7.39 -11.29
C GLU A 73 -5.30 7.08 -12.46
N ASP A 74 -3.99 6.99 -12.24
CA ASP A 74 -3.00 6.63 -13.27
C ASP A 74 -3.27 5.22 -13.83
N PHE A 75 -3.65 4.27 -12.98
CA PHE A 75 -4.03 2.92 -13.42
C PHE A 75 -5.31 2.95 -14.26
N PHE A 76 -6.34 3.65 -13.78
CA PHE A 76 -7.64 3.71 -14.46
C PHE A 76 -7.66 4.63 -15.69
N ALA A 77 -6.63 5.45 -15.89
CA ALA A 77 -6.44 6.19 -17.13
C ALA A 77 -6.14 5.26 -18.32
N VAL A 78 -5.58 4.08 -18.06
CA VAL A 78 -5.17 3.11 -19.09
C VAL A 78 -6.01 1.83 -19.05
N TYR A 79 -6.48 1.43 -17.86
CA TYR A 79 -7.18 0.16 -17.67
C TYR A 79 -8.59 0.37 -17.14
N LYS A 80 -9.50 -0.55 -17.47
CA LYS A 80 -10.84 -0.66 -16.87
C LYS A 80 -11.03 -2.07 -16.32
N ILE A 81 -11.82 -2.20 -15.25
CA ILE A 81 -12.21 -3.51 -14.73
C ILE A 81 -13.38 -4.03 -15.58
N GLU A 82 -13.18 -5.16 -16.24
CA GLU A 82 -14.19 -5.82 -17.08
C GLU A 82 -14.94 -6.93 -16.34
N GLY A 83 -14.40 -7.39 -15.22
CA GLY A 83 -15.02 -8.39 -14.38
C GLY A 83 -14.10 -8.84 -13.24
N ALA A 84 -14.42 -9.98 -12.66
CA ALA A 84 -13.58 -10.63 -11.67
C ALA A 84 -13.72 -12.16 -11.77
N ARG A 85 -12.67 -12.87 -11.37
CA ARG A 85 -12.64 -14.34 -11.33
C ARG A 85 -12.16 -14.83 -9.96
N LEU A 86 -12.58 -16.02 -9.57
CA LEU A 86 -12.03 -16.67 -8.38
C LEU A 86 -10.73 -17.38 -8.73
N TYR A 87 -9.69 -17.12 -7.96
CA TYR A 87 -8.43 -17.86 -7.99
C TYR A 87 -8.27 -18.63 -6.68
N ARG A 88 -7.85 -19.89 -6.78
CA ARG A 88 -7.61 -20.76 -5.62
C ARG A 88 -6.12 -20.81 -5.34
N ILE A 89 -5.74 -20.47 -4.11
CA ILE A 89 -4.36 -20.49 -3.64
C ILE A 89 -3.77 -21.90 -3.74
N LYS A 90 -2.60 -21.98 -4.36
CA LYS A 90 -1.80 -23.20 -4.53
C LYS A 90 -0.61 -23.21 -3.58
N SER A 91 0.01 -24.38 -3.45
CA SER A 91 1.25 -24.51 -2.66
C SER A 91 2.36 -23.67 -3.29
N GLY A 92 3.00 -22.82 -2.49
CA GLY A 92 4.06 -21.91 -2.92
C GLY A 92 3.60 -20.52 -3.35
N ASP A 93 2.28 -20.31 -3.50
CA ASP A 93 1.74 -18.99 -3.82
C ASP A 93 2.04 -18.01 -2.69
N ASN A 94 2.46 -16.81 -3.07
CA ASN A 94 2.48 -15.64 -2.20
C ASN A 94 1.91 -14.46 -2.98
N ILE A 95 1.43 -13.44 -2.28
CA ILE A 95 0.75 -12.34 -2.95
C ILE A 95 1.65 -11.59 -3.95
N TRP A 96 2.96 -11.54 -3.72
CA TRP A 96 3.88 -10.85 -4.62
C TRP A 96 4.03 -11.58 -5.94
N SER A 97 4.25 -12.90 -5.92
CA SER A 97 4.32 -13.70 -7.15
C SER A 97 2.98 -13.72 -7.88
N LEU A 98 1.87 -13.76 -7.15
CA LEU A 98 0.54 -13.67 -7.77
C LEU A 98 0.33 -12.33 -8.50
N CYS A 99 0.73 -11.22 -7.89
CA CYS A 99 0.61 -9.90 -8.51
C CYS A 99 1.52 -9.74 -9.73
N GLN A 100 2.80 -10.13 -9.61
CA GLN A 100 3.82 -9.86 -10.63
C GLN A 100 3.88 -10.91 -11.73
N ASP A 101 3.84 -12.19 -11.36
CA ASP A 101 4.15 -13.28 -12.28
C ASP A 101 2.88 -13.89 -12.89
N GLU A 102 1.80 -13.99 -12.09
CA GLU A 102 0.58 -14.72 -12.51
C GLU A 102 -0.52 -13.82 -13.09
N PHE A 103 -0.69 -12.61 -12.57
CA PHE A 103 -1.81 -11.74 -12.95
C PHE A 103 -1.41 -10.43 -13.61
N ASP A 104 -0.17 -9.98 -13.41
CA ASP A 104 0.29 -8.65 -13.82
C ASP A 104 -0.67 -7.54 -13.33
N LEU A 105 -1.01 -7.58 -12.04
CA LEU A 105 -1.93 -6.66 -11.40
C LEU A 105 -1.29 -6.01 -10.17
N PRO A 106 -1.58 -4.73 -9.90
CA PRO A 106 -1.10 -4.09 -8.71
C PRO A 106 -1.75 -4.68 -7.45
N PHE A 107 -0.95 -4.87 -6.40
CA PHE A 107 -1.44 -5.47 -5.15
C PHE A 107 -2.61 -4.69 -4.52
N TRP A 108 -2.62 -3.35 -4.60
CA TRP A 108 -3.71 -2.55 -4.04
C TRP A 108 -5.07 -2.92 -4.66
N LEU A 109 -5.09 -3.24 -5.95
CA LEU A 109 -6.30 -3.58 -6.68
C LEU A 109 -6.84 -4.94 -6.23
N ILE A 110 -5.97 -5.95 -6.11
CA ILE A 110 -6.35 -7.26 -5.57
C ILE A 110 -6.81 -7.12 -4.11
N ARG A 111 -6.09 -6.36 -3.28
CA ARG A 111 -6.45 -6.12 -1.88
C ARG A 111 -7.84 -5.48 -1.73
N LYS A 112 -8.18 -4.54 -2.60
CA LYS A 112 -9.47 -3.81 -2.58
C LYS A 112 -10.68 -4.74 -2.72
N LEU A 113 -10.55 -5.83 -3.48
CA LEU A 113 -11.62 -6.83 -3.65
C LEU A 113 -11.60 -7.93 -2.58
N ASN A 114 -10.59 -7.97 -1.71
CA ASN A 114 -10.31 -9.08 -0.79
C ASN A 114 -9.95 -8.57 0.61
N THR A 115 -10.71 -7.59 1.13
CA THR A 115 -10.38 -6.89 2.38
C THR A 115 -10.36 -7.76 3.63
N ALA A 116 -11.00 -8.94 3.59
CA ALA A 116 -11.04 -9.90 4.70
C ALA A 116 -9.83 -10.86 4.74
N HIS A 117 -8.99 -10.89 3.70
CA HIS A 117 -7.90 -11.84 3.57
C HIS A 117 -6.60 -11.35 4.22
N ASP A 118 -5.87 -12.26 4.87
CA ASP A 118 -4.51 -12.01 5.36
C ASP A 118 -3.48 -12.40 4.29
N PHE A 119 -3.05 -11.42 3.52
CA PHE A 119 -2.08 -11.62 2.43
C PHE A 119 -0.68 -12.01 2.89
N ASN A 120 -0.35 -11.87 4.19
CA ASN A 120 0.92 -12.37 4.72
C ASN A 120 0.84 -13.87 5.08
N ASN A 121 -0.35 -14.45 5.08
CA ASN A 121 -0.60 -15.82 5.49
C ASN A 121 -1.71 -16.47 4.65
N LEU A 122 -1.52 -16.47 3.33
CA LEU A 122 -2.42 -17.12 2.38
C LEU A 122 -2.43 -18.63 2.63
N LYS A 123 -3.63 -19.19 2.78
CA LYS A 123 -3.83 -20.61 3.06
C LYS A 123 -4.09 -21.39 1.78
N LEU A 124 -3.61 -22.62 1.72
CA LEU A 124 -3.93 -23.54 0.63
C LEU A 124 -5.46 -23.65 0.48
N ASP A 125 -5.94 -23.72 -0.77
CA ASP A 125 -7.36 -23.76 -1.15
C ASP A 125 -8.20 -22.51 -0.83
N GLU A 126 -7.62 -21.48 -0.20
CA GLU A 126 -8.26 -20.18 -0.03
C GLU A 126 -8.59 -19.55 -1.40
N GLN A 127 -9.69 -18.82 -1.48
CA GLN A 127 -10.14 -18.20 -2.72
C GLN A 127 -9.95 -16.69 -2.67
N LEU A 128 -9.26 -16.14 -3.66
CA LEU A 128 -9.15 -14.71 -3.91
C LEU A 128 -10.00 -14.30 -5.11
N ILE A 129 -10.63 -13.13 -5.01
CA ILE A 129 -11.30 -12.47 -6.12
C ILE A 129 -10.26 -11.66 -6.90
N ILE A 130 -9.91 -12.12 -8.10
CA ILE A 130 -8.93 -11.46 -8.96
C ILE A 130 -9.67 -10.64 -10.01
N PRO A 131 -9.46 -9.32 -10.10
CA PRO A 131 -10.08 -8.51 -11.12
C PRO A 131 -9.54 -8.89 -12.51
N VAL A 132 -10.40 -8.79 -13.50
CA VAL A 132 -10.03 -8.89 -14.91
C VAL A 132 -10.04 -7.47 -15.45
N VAL A 133 -8.90 -7.02 -15.97
CA VAL A 133 -8.75 -5.68 -16.52
C VAL A 133 -8.53 -5.74 -18.02
N GLY A 134 -9.09 -4.78 -18.74
CA GLY A 134 -8.85 -4.56 -20.16
C GLY A 134 -8.29 -3.15 -20.37
N GLU A 135 -7.45 -2.98 -21.39
CA GLU A 135 -6.99 -1.66 -21.81
C GLU A 135 -8.17 -0.83 -22.31
N ILE A 136 -8.15 0.46 -22.01
CA ILE A 136 -9.04 1.43 -22.61
C ILE A 136 -8.45 1.77 -23.97
N GLU A 137 -9.09 1.32 -25.05
CA GLU A 137 -8.72 1.79 -26.39
C GLU A 137 -8.89 3.32 -26.43
N PRO A 138 -7.85 4.08 -26.82
CA PRO A 138 -8.01 5.51 -27.03
C PRO A 138 -9.03 5.73 -28.16
N GLN A 139 -10.05 6.54 -27.87
CA GLN A 139 -11.02 6.99 -28.88
C GLN A 139 -10.39 7.92 -29.91
#